data_AF-A0A261C7W4-F1
#
_entry.id   AF-A0A261C7W4-F1
#
_cell.length_a   1.000
_cell.length_b   1.000
_cell.length_c   1.000
_cell.angle_alpha   90.00
_cell.angle_beta   90.00
_cell.angle_gamma   90.00
#
_symmetry.space_group_name_H-M   'P 1'
#
loop_
_entity.id
_entity.type
_entity.pdbx_description
1 polymer ?
#
loop_
_entity_poly.entity_id
_entity_poly.type
_entity_poly.pdbx_seq_one_letter_code
_entity_poly.pdbx_strand_id
1 'polypeptide(L)'
;VRHDSKLHNFVVNCDGNGENFWFEGYHKEKTIEQLVHWHMTNGIPVTKVSGVKLRTPVGKPDWIIDHDSVVFIKKLGEGAFGEVRCGRVSGF
;
A
#
# COMPACT_ATOMS: atom_id res chain seq x y z
N VAL A 1 10.01 -3.31 0.11
CA VAL A 1 11.12 -2.50 0.69
C VAL A 1 12.36 -2.69 -0.16
N ARG A 2 13.05 -1.61 -0.57
CA ARG A 2 14.33 -1.72 -1.29
C ARG A 2 15.45 -1.97 -0.29
N HIS A 3 16.19 -3.07 -0.47
CA HIS A 3 17.32 -3.46 0.38
C HIS A 3 18.29 -4.32 -0.44
N ASP A 4 19.60 -4.13 -0.27
CA ASP A 4 20.65 -4.82 -1.03
C ASP A 4 20.44 -4.80 -2.55
N SER A 5 20.08 -3.62 -3.08
CA SER A 5 19.78 -3.39 -4.51
C SER A 5 18.63 -4.23 -5.07
N LYS A 6 17.85 -4.90 -4.22
CA LYS A 6 16.70 -5.72 -4.58
C LYS A 6 15.42 -5.18 -3.96
N LEU A 7 14.29 -5.53 -4.57
CA LEU A 7 12.97 -5.31 -4.01
C LEU A 7 12.57 -6.53 -3.17
N HIS A 8 12.26 -6.29 -1.89
CA HIS A 8 11.76 -7.30 -0.97
C HIS A 8 10.28 -7.07 -0.72
N ASN A 9 9.49 -8.14 -0.80
CA ASN A 9 8.06 -8.12 -0.50
C ASN A 9 7.82 -8.87 0.82
N PHE A 10 7.08 -8.25 1.73
CA PHE A 10 6.75 -8.81 3.03
C PHE A 10 5.24 -8.87 3.16
N VAL A 11 4.74 -10.00 3.64
CA VAL A 11 3.33 -10.15 3.97
C VAL A 11 3.08 -9.52 5.33
N VAL A 12 2.03 -8.70 5.43
CA VAL A 12 1.50 -8.24 6.72
C VAL A 12 0.47 -9.27 7.15
N ASN A 13 0.70 -9.89 8.29
CA ASN A 13 -0.26 -10.79 8.89
C ASN A 13 -1.38 -10.00 9.57
N CYS A 14 -2.53 -10.62 9.65
CA CYS A 14 -3.71 -10.10 10.33
C CYS A 14 -4.38 -11.26 11.07
N ASP A 15 -5.02 -10.97 12.20
CA ASP A 15 -5.88 -11.94 12.87
C ASP A 15 -7.23 -12.08 12.16
N GLY A 16 -7.99 -13.10 12.57
CA GLY A 16 -9.24 -13.47 11.88
C GLY A 16 -10.34 -12.41 11.95
N ASN A 17 -10.28 -11.49 12.92
CA ASN A 17 -11.22 -10.39 13.10
C ASN A 17 -10.74 -9.06 12.48
N GLY A 18 -9.52 -8.97 11.94
CA GLY A 18 -9.07 -7.74 11.29
C GLY A 18 -8.55 -6.66 12.24
N GLU A 19 -8.29 -6.99 13.50
CA GLU A 19 -8.03 -5.99 14.55
C GLU A 19 -6.55 -5.83 14.89
N ASN A 20 -5.71 -6.81 14.57
CA ASN A 20 -4.30 -6.78 14.91
C ASN A 20 -3.42 -7.20 13.73
N PHE A 21 -2.43 -6.35 13.41
CA PHE A 21 -1.52 -6.51 12.28
C PHE A 21 -0.07 -6.69 12.76
N TRP A 22 0.70 -7.57 12.11
CA TRP A 22 2.12 -7.77 12.42
C TRP A 22 2.92 -8.31 11.23
N PHE A 23 4.24 -8.15 11.28
CA PHE A 23 5.16 -8.82 10.34
C PHE A 23 5.68 -10.14 10.92
N GLU A 24 6.48 -10.07 11.97
CA GLU A 24 7.10 -11.22 12.64
C GLU A 24 7.14 -11.00 14.16
N GLY A 25 6.98 -12.08 14.93
CA GLY A 25 7.05 -12.04 16.39
C GLY A 25 5.73 -11.66 17.05
N TYR A 26 5.83 -11.02 18.22
CA TYR A 26 4.69 -10.79 19.13
C TYR A 26 4.15 -9.36 19.12
N HIS A 27 4.89 -8.41 18.55
CA HIS A 27 4.43 -7.02 18.48
C HIS A 27 3.35 -6.90 17.42
N LYS A 28 2.21 -6.32 17.80
CA LYS A 28 1.03 -6.15 16.96
C LYS A 28 0.49 -4.74 17.16
N GLU A 29 -0.05 -4.18 16.09
CA GLU A 29 -0.69 -2.86 16.11
C GLU A 29 -2.10 -2.93 15.54
N LYS A 30 -2.94 -1.93 15.87
CA LYS A 30 -4.35 -1.87 15.46
C LYS A 30 -4.55 -1.45 14.02
N THR A 31 -3.55 -0.82 13.42
CA THR A 31 -3.55 -0.41 12.02
C THR A 31 -2.19 -0.68 11.38
N ILE A 32 -2.18 -0.87 10.06
CA ILE A 32 -0.93 -1.02 9.29
C ILE A 32 -0.06 0.23 9.41
N GLU A 33 -0.67 1.42 9.46
CA GLU A 33 0.04 2.69 9.65
C GLU A 33 0.82 2.71 10.98
N GLN A 34 0.15 2.35 12.08
CA GLN A 34 0.80 2.24 13.39
C GLN A 34 1.92 1.20 13.39
N LEU A 35 1.70 0.03 12.76
CA LEU A 35 2.73 -1.01 12.64
C LEU A 35 3.98 -0.50 11.90
N VAL A 36 3.78 0.16 10.75
CA VAL A 36 4.86 0.75 9.96
C VAL A 36 5.58 1.83 10.76
N HIS A 37 4.83 2.72 11.42
CA HIS A 37 5.36 3.78 12.25
C HIS A 37 6.22 3.23 13.40
N TRP A 38 5.74 2.22 14.11
CA TRP A 38 6.48 1.59 15.20
C TRP A 38 7.82 1.01 14.73
N HIS A 39 7.84 0.27 13.61
CA HIS A 39 9.07 -0.28 13.04
C HIS A 39 10.07 0.81 12.61
N MET A 40 9.56 1.91 12.03
CA MET A 40 10.38 3.06 11.64
C MET A 40 10.98 3.77 12.86
N THR A 41 10.16 4.09 13.86
CA THR A 41 10.54 4.84 15.06
C THR A 41 11.53 4.05 15.93
N ASN A 42 11.32 2.74 16.09
CA ASN A 42 12.18 1.90 16.92
C ASN A 42 13.37 1.30 16.15
N GLY A 43 13.42 1.48 14.81
CA GLY A 43 14.46 0.91 13.97
C GLY A 43 14.54 -0.63 14.03
N ILE A 44 13.40 -1.28 14.32
CA ILE A 44 13.27 -2.73 14.43
C ILE A 44 13.08 -3.32 13.02
N PRO A 45 13.84 -4.35 12.63
CA PRO A 45 13.67 -4.96 11.32
C PRO A 45 12.32 -5.65 11.18
N VAL A 46 11.79 -5.68 9.95
CA VAL A 46 10.51 -6.31 9.58
C VAL A 46 10.51 -7.81 9.90
N THR A 47 11.63 -8.48 9.62
CA THR A 47 11.91 -9.84 10.11
C THR A 47 13.36 -9.93 10.58
N LYS A 48 13.63 -10.77 11.57
CA LYS A 48 14.97 -11.01 12.13
C LYS A 48 15.93 -11.53 11.07
N VAL A 49 15.48 -12.48 10.25
CA VAL A 49 16.30 -13.13 9.22
C VAL A 49 16.69 -12.15 8.11
N SER A 50 15.75 -11.31 7.66
CA SER A 50 16.04 -10.38 6.56
C SER A 50 16.87 -9.17 7.02
N GLY A 51 16.77 -8.77 8.28
CA GLY A 51 17.41 -7.56 8.80
C GLY A 51 16.88 -6.25 8.18
N VAL A 52 15.86 -6.32 7.31
CA VAL A 52 15.35 -5.17 6.56
C VAL A 52 14.60 -4.21 7.49
N LYS A 53 15.00 -2.93 7.50
CA LYS A 53 14.38 -1.88 8.30
C LYS A 53 13.61 -0.90 7.43
N LEU A 54 12.45 -0.45 7.92
CA LEU A 54 11.67 0.62 7.29
C LEU A 54 12.35 1.97 7.57
N ARG A 55 12.41 2.85 6.56
CA ARG A 55 13.14 4.13 6.65
C ARG A 55 12.35 5.30 6.10
N THR A 56 12.27 5.41 4.77
CA THR A 56 11.63 6.54 4.09
C THR A 56 10.43 6.02 3.32
N PRO A 57 9.21 6.46 3.65
CA PRO A 57 8.03 6.09 2.88
C PRO A 57 8.09 6.73 1.49
N VAL A 58 7.48 6.07 0.51
CA VAL A 58 7.34 6.60 -0.85
C VAL A 58 5.92 7.15 -0.97
N GLY A 59 5.79 8.46 -1.16
CA GLY A 59 4.51 9.14 -1.32
C GLY A 59 3.80 8.74 -2.62
N LYS A 60 2.47 8.80 -2.61
CA LYS A 60 1.67 8.71 -3.83
C LYS A 60 1.92 9.97 -4.68
N PRO A 61 2.19 9.85 -5.99
CA PRO A 61 2.30 11.00 -6.87
C PRO A 61 0.94 11.61 -7.21
N ASP A 62 0.93 12.90 -7.55
CA ASP A 62 -0.29 13.70 -7.76
C ASP A 62 -1.17 13.25 -8.94
N TRP A 63 -0.62 12.43 -9.85
CA TRP A 63 -1.38 11.86 -10.97
C TRP A 63 -2.20 10.62 -10.61
N ILE A 64 -2.06 10.10 -9.38
CA ILE A 64 -2.96 9.04 -8.87
C ILE A 64 -4.28 9.69 -8.49
N ILE A 65 -5.36 9.22 -9.13
CA ILE A 65 -6.72 9.71 -8.91
C ILE A 65 -7.52 8.64 -8.18
N ASP A 66 -8.30 9.03 -7.18
CA ASP A 66 -9.19 8.11 -6.45
C ASP A 66 -10.34 7.64 -7.33
N HIS A 67 -10.64 6.34 -7.26
CA HIS A 67 -11.68 5.73 -8.10
C HIS A 67 -13.05 6.40 -7.91
N ASP A 68 -13.39 6.72 -6.66
CA ASP A 68 -14.66 7.34 -6.30
C ASP A 68 -14.81 8.77 -6.86
N SER A 69 -13.72 9.40 -7.30
CA SER A 69 -13.77 10.70 -7.98
C SER A 69 -14.08 10.58 -9.47
N VAL A 70 -14.05 9.38 -10.05
CA VAL A 70 -14.24 9.16 -11.49
C VAL A 70 -15.64 8.63 -11.76
N VAL A 71 -16.43 9.39 -12.52
CA VAL A 71 -17.78 8.99 -12.95
C VAL A 71 -17.77 8.63 -14.43
N PHE A 72 -18.07 7.38 -14.75
CA PHE A 72 -18.24 6.93 -16.13
C PHE A 72 -19.62 7.33 -16.68
N ILE A 73 -19.63 7.84 -17.92
CA ILE A 73 -20.83 8.37 -18.57
C ILE A 73 -21.28 7.45 -19.70
N LYS A 74 -20.39 7.17 -20.68
CA LYS A 74 -20.73 6.31 -21.83
C LYS A 74 -19.51 5.62 -22.43
N LYS A 75 -19.73 4.50 -23.12
CA LYS A 75 -18.73 3.85 -23.97
C LYS A 75 -18.38 4.72 -25.17
N LEU A 76 -17.09 4.81 -25.48
CA LEU A 76 -16.55 5.46 -26.67
C LEU A 76 -16.07 4.44 -27.70
N GLY A 77 -15.57 3.29 -27.25
CA GLY A 77 -15.08 2.24 -28.14
C GLY A 77 -14.30 1.16 -27.40
N GLU A 78 -13.45 0.44 -28.12
CA GLU A 78 -12.56 -0.61 -27.61
C GLU A 78 -11.16 -0.41 -28.19
N GLY A 79 -10.15 -0.58 -27.36
CA GLY A 79 -8.74 -0.58 -27.75
C GLY A 79 -8.06 -1.91 -27.38
N ALA A 80 -6.73 -1.96 -27.53
CA ALA A 80 -5.95 -3.17 -27.28
C ALA A 80 -6.03 -3.70 -25.83
N PHE A 81 -6.45 -2.86 -24.87
CA PHE A 81 -6.57 -3.19 -23.45
C PHE A 81 -8.02 -3.20 -22.94
N GLY A 82 -9.00 -3.17 -23.86
CA GLY A 82 -10.43 -3.24 -23.54
C GLY A 82 -11.20 -1.95 -23.82
N GLU A 83 -12.29 -1.76 -23.08
CA GLU A 83 -13.26 -0.69 -23.32
C GLU A 83 -12.71 0.70 -22.98
N VAL A 84 -12.98 1.67 -23.87
CA VAL A 84 -12.73 3.09 -23.63
C VAL A 84 -14.05 3.77 -23.27
N ARG A 85 -14.07 4.49 -22.13
CA ARG A 85 -15.24 5.22 -21.64
C ARG A 85 -14.99 6.72 -21.53
N CYS A 86 -16.01 7.50 -21.86
CA CYS A 86 -16.11 8.90 -21.48
C CYS A 86 -16.47 8.97 -20.00
N GLY A 87 -15.81 9.85 -19.26
CA GLY A 87 -16.10 10.11 -17.87
C GLY A 87 -15.82 11.56 -17.51
N ARG A 88 -16.12 11.91 -16.26
CA ARG A 88 -15.76 13.19 -15.64
C ARG A 88 -15.17 12.94 -14.27
N VAL A 89 -14.38 13.89 -13.78
CA VAL A 89 -13.92 13.90 -12.40
C VAL A 89 -14.89 14.73 -11.57
N SER A 90 -15.41 14.18 -10.48
CA SER A 90 -16.23 14.89 -9.50
C SER A 90 -15.34 15.36 -8.34
N GLY A 91 -15.30 16.66 -8.07
CA GLY A 91 -14.50 17.22 -6.96
C GLY A 91 -13.59 18.39 -7.31
N PHE A 92 -13.72 18.98 -8.51
CA PHE A 92 -13.18 20.29 -8.85
C PHE A 92 -14.31 21.31 -8.98
#